data_AF-A0A2I0T0I5-F1
#
_entry.id   AF-A0A2I0T0I5-F1
#
_cell.length_a   1.000
_cell.length_b   1.000
_cell.length_c   1.000
_cell.angle_alpha   90.00
_cell.angle_beta   90.00
_cell.angle_gamma   90.00
#
_symmetry.space_group_name_H-M   'P 1'
#
loop_
_entity.id
_entity.type
_entity.pdbx_description
1 polymer ?
#
loop_
_entity_poly.entity_id
_entity_poly.type
_entity_poly.pdbx_seq_one_letter_code
_entity_poly.pdbx_strand_id
1 'polypeptide(L)'
;MAEAGADVALVVTPCYYRGGMTSAALVQHYTEVADASPIPLVLYSVPANTGLDLPLEAVLTLARHPNIVGIKDSGGDITRMGLMIHKTQQEDFQVLAGSAGFLLASYALGASGGVCALANVLGAPLCQLDRLCREGHWQEARNLQHRLIEPNTAVSEHHPPGC
;
A
#
# COMPACT_ATOMS: atom_id res chain seq x y z
N MET A 1 14.38 8.99 -12.72
CA MET A 1 14.08 7.61 -12.24
C MET A 1 13.73 6.69 -13.39
N ALA A 2 12.76 7.04 -14.26
CA ALA A 2 12.48 6.25 -15.46
C ALA A 2 13.70 6.06 -16.38
N GLU A 3 14.45 7.14 -16.65
CA GLU A 3 15.70 7.08 -17.42
C GLU A 3 16.79 6.19 -16.78
N ALA A 4 16.68 5.93 -15.48
CA ALA A 4 17.58 5.04 -14.74
C ALA A 4 17.07 3.58 -14.67
N GLY A 5 15.99 3.24 -15.38
CA GLY A 5 15.45 1.88 -15.48
C GLY A 5 14.39 1.50 -14.44
N ALA A 6 13.72 2.46 -13.81
CA ALA A 6 12.58 2.14 -12.93
C ALA A 6 11.37 1.69 -13.75
N ASP A 7 10.74 0.57 -13.35
CA ASP A 7 9.54 0.04 -14.02
C ASP A 7 8.25 0.78 -13.62
N VAL A 8 8.18 1.27 -12.37
CA VAL A 8 7.00 1.93 -11.78
C VAL A 8 7.45 3.01 -10.80
N ALA A 9 6.72 4.12 -10.71
CA ALA A 9 6.93 5.17 -9.72
C ALA A 9 5.99 5.01 -8.51
N LEU A 10 6.53 4.81 -7.31
CA LEU A 10 5.77 4.86 -6.06
C LEU A 10 5.75 6.31 -5.53
N VAL A 11 4.60 6.98 -5.60
CA VAL A 11 4.49 8.43 -5.34
C VAL A 11 3.77 8.66 -4.00
N VAL A 12 4.48 9.23 -3.03
CA VAL A 12 3.96 9.55 -1.70
C VAL A 12 3.08 10.79 -1.72
N THR A 13 1.99 10.76 -0.95
CA THR A 13 1.09 11.91 -0.74
C THR A 13 1.88 13.11 -0.21
N PRO A 14 1.88 14.26 -0.92
CA PRO A 14 2.47 15.50 -0.40
C PRO A 14 1.82 15.86 0.93
N CYS A 15 2.62 16.21 1.93
CA CYS A 15 2.13 16.28 3.32
C CYS A 15 2.66 17.44 4.14
N TYR A 16 3.51 18.33 3.58
CA TYR A 16 4.02 19.46 4.35
C TYR A 16 2.89 20.44 4.74
N TYR A 17 2.07 20.83 3.76
CA TYR A 17 0.91 21.71 3.95
C TYR A 17 -0.39 20.92 4.12
N ARG A 18 -0.46 20.00 5.10
CA ARG A 18 -1.57 19.05 5.28
C ARG A 18 -2.97 19.67 5.14
N GLY A 19 -3.19 20.85 5.75
CA GLY A 19 -4.48 21.53 5.69
C GLY A 19 -4.91 21.98 4.28
N GLY A 20 -3.96 22.13 3.35
CA GLY A 20 -4.22 22.43 1.94
C GLY A 20 -4.28 21.18 1.03
N MET A 21 -3.96 19.99 1.56
CA MET A 21 -3.98 18.73 0.81
C MET A 21 -5.39 18.16 0.75
N THR A 22 -6.29 18.93 0.13
CA THR A 22 -7.66 18.51 -0.15
C THR A 22 -7.70 17.39 -1.20
N SER A 23 -8.79 16.64 -1.28
CA SER A 23 -8.96 15.59 -2.30
C SER A 23 -8.78 16.12 -3.72
N ALA A 24 -9.25 17.34 -4.02
CA ALA A 24 -9.05 17.98 -5.32
C ALA A 24 -7.58 18.29 -5.60
N ALA A 25 -6.86 18.82 -4.61
CA ALA A 25 -5.42 19.11 -4.74
C ALA A 25 -4.60 17.83 -4.96
N LEU A 26 -4.93 16.77 -4.23
CA LEU A 26 -4.27 15.46 -4.36
C LEU A 26 -4.58 14.80 -5.70
N VAL A 27 -5.84 14.83 -6.15
CA VAL A 27 -6.21 14.33 -7.48
C VAL A 27 -5.44 15.08 -8.57
N GLN A 28 -5.42 16.42 -8.52
CA GLN A 28 -4.68 17.22 -9.49
C GLN A 28 -3.19 16.86 -9.49
N HIS A 29 -2.56 16.78 -8.32
CA HIS A 29 -1.15 16.40 -8.20
C HIS A 29 -0.85 15.06 -8.86
N TYR A 30 -1.59 14.00 -8.50
CA TYR A 30 -1.33 12.67 -9.04
C TYR A 30 -1.65 12.57 -10.53
N THR A 31 -2.70 13.23 -11.03
CA THR A 31 -3.01 13.29 -12.46
C THR A 31 -1.88 13.95 -13.24
N GLU A 32 -1.38 15.11 -12.80
CA GLU A 32 -0.28 15.80 -13.48
C GLU A 32 1.02 14.97 -13.51
N VAL A 33 1.33 14.25 -12.42
CA VAL A 33 2.48 13.34 -12.38
C VAL A 33 2.24 12.13 -13.30
N ALA A 34 1.03 11.58 -13.32
CA ALA A 34 0.68 10.43 -14.16
C ALA A 34 0.70 10.77 -15.66
N ASP A 35 0.20 11.94 -16.04
CA ASP A 35 0.21 12.47 -17.42
C ASP A 35 1.64 12.68 -17.93
N ALA A 36 2.53 13.17 -17.05
CA ALA A 36 3.93 13.46 -17.40
C ALA A 36 4.85 12.23 -17.32
N SER A 37 4.43 11.15 -16.65
CA SER A 37 5.30 10.01 -16.37
C SER A 37 5.37 9.04 -17.56
N PRO A 38 6.57 8.67 -18.02
CA PRO A 38 6.74 7.65 -19.05
C PRO A 38 6.56 6.20 -18.52
N ILE A 39 6.36 6.03 -17.22
CA ILE A 39 6.16 4.75 -16.54
C ILE A 39 4.93 4.79 -15.63
N PRO A 40 4.29 3.65 -15.32
CA PRO A 40 3.14 3.60 -14.43
C PRO A 40 3.39 4.14 -13.03
N LEU A 41 2.33 4.62 -12.40
CA LEU A 41 2.32 5.11 -11.02
C LEU A 41 1.61 4.14 -10.08
N VAL A 42 2.15 4.04 -8.87
CA VAL A 42 1.47 3.48 -7.70
C VAL A 42 1.34 4.59 -6.67
N LEU A 43 0.11 4.87 -6.24
CA LEU A 43 -0.18 5.81 -5.17
C LEU A 43 0.40 5.31 -3.84
N TYR A 44 0.83 6.20 -2.94
CA TYR A 44 1.36 5.78 -1.65
C TYR A 44 0.77 6.58 -0.48
N SER A 45 -0.08 5.90 0.29
CA SER A 45 -0.66 6.40 1.55
C SER A 45 0.09 5.81 2.74
N VAL A 46 0.71 6.67 3.56
CA VAL A 46 1.48 6.29 4.76
C VAL A 46 1.25 7.28 5.92
N PRO A 47 0.06 7.26 6.53
CA PRO A 47 -0.34 8.24 7.55
C PRO A 47 0.60 8.31 8.75
N ALA A 48 1.28 7.20 9.11
CA ALA A 48 2.29 7.18 10.17
C ALA A 48 3.45 8.16 9.93
N ASN A 49 3.78 8.46 8.66
CA ASN A 49 4.82 9.42 8.28
C ASN A 49 4.24 10.75 7.76
N THR A 50 3.12 10.71 7.04
CA THR A 50 2.54 11.90 6.40
C THR A 50 1.59 12.65 7.31
N GLY A 51 1.03 12.01 8.33
CA GLY A 51 -0.05 12.56 9.16
C GLY A 51 -1.36 12.78 8.38
N LEU A 52 -1.52 12.18 7.20
CA LEU A 52 -2.78 12.14 6.47
C LEU A 52 -2.92 10.87 5.63
N ASP A 53 -4.14 10.35 5.56
CA ASP A 53 -4.53 9.36 4.57
C ASP A 53 -4.84 10.03 3.23
N LEU A 54 -4.47 9.38 2.12
CA LEU A 54 -5.00 9.75 0.80
C LEU A 54 -6.52 9.48 0.81
N PRO A 55 -7.42 10.47 0.64
CA PRO A 55 -8.86 10.23 0.80
C PRO A 55 -9.38 9.16 -0.18
N LEU A 56 -10.37 8.36 0.24
CA LEU A 56 -10.83 7.22 -0.56
C LEU A 56 -11.37 7.68 -1.91
N GLU A 57 -12.19 8.73 -1.92
CA GLU A 57 -12.74 9.32 -3.12
C GLU A 57 -11.66 9.79 -4.10
N ALA A 58 -10.53 10.33 -3.61
CA ALA A 58 -9.40 10.67 -4.45
C ALA A 58 -8.78 9.42 -5.10
N VAL A 59 -8.60 8.34 -4.33
CA VAL A 59 -8.11 7.05 -4.86
C VAL A 59 -9.04 6.53 -5.95
N LEU A 60 -10.36 6.56 -5.75
CA LEU A 60 -11.33 6.06 -6.73
C LEU A 60 -11.35 6.88 -8.02
N THR A 61 -11.16 8.20 -7.93
CA THR A 61 -10.99 9.05 -9.11
C THR A 61 -9.70 8.71 -9.85
N LEU A 62 -8.60 8.57 -9.13
CA LEU A 62 -7.27 8.30 -9.69
C LEU A 62 -7.14 6.90 -10.27
N ALA A 63 -7.85 5.91 -9.73
CA ALA A 63 -7.84 4.53 -10.23
C ALA A 63 -8.33 4.39 -11.68
N ARG A 64 -9.06 5.39 -12.19
CA ARG A 64 -9.52 5.44 -13.60
C ARG A 64 -8.46 5.94 -14.57
N HIS A 65 -7.35 6.47 -14.06
CA HIS A 65 -6.29 7.02 -14.90
C HIS A 65 -5.47 5.86 -15.50
N PRO A 66 -5.27 5.79 -16.84
CA PRO A 66 -4.64 4.64 -17.48
C PRO A 66 -3.19 4.40 -17.06
N ASN A 67 -2.51 5.43 -16.54
CA ASN A 67 -1.14 5.35 -16.06
C ASN A 67 -1.02 5.21 -14.52
N ILE A 68 -2.13 5.05 -13.79
CA ILE A 68 -2.13 4.80 -12.34
C ILE A 68 -2.63 3.38 -12.11
N VAL A 69 -1.71 2.48 -11.77
CA VAL A 69 -1.96 1.02 -11.77
C VAL A 69 -2.20 0.43 -10.38
N GLY A 70 -2.14 1.26 -9.34
CA GLY A 70 -2.43 0.78 -7.99
C GLY A 70 -2.12 1.74 -6.87
N ILE A 71 -2.18 1.20 -5.65
CA ILE A 71 -1.86 1.90 -4.40
C ILE A 71 -1.17 0.95 -3.42
N LYS A 72 -0.16 1.47 -2.73
CA LYS A 72 0.36 0.92 -1.48
C LYS A 72 -0.29 1.66 -0.31
N ASP A 73 -1.07 0.96 0.50
CA ASP A 73 -1.70 1.51 1.70
C ASP A 73 -1.02 0.97 2.98
N SER A 74 -0.38 1.87 3.72
CA SER A 74 0.29 1.58 5.00
C SER A 74 -0.58 1.92 6.22
N GLY A 75 -1.85 2.31 6.05
CA GLY A 75 -2.72 2.75 7.15
C GLY A 75 -3.24 1.60 8.03
N GLY A 76 -3.33 0.39 7.48
CA GLY A 76 -3.72 -0.81 8.22
C GLY A 76 -5.24 -0.94 8.49
N ASP A 77 -6.06 -0.01 8.00
CA ASP A 77 -7.51 -0.14 8.02
C ASP A 77 -7.99 -1.12 6.93
N ILE A 78 -8.22 -2.36 7.34
CA ILE A 78 -8.72 -3.43 6.47
C ILE A 78 -10.13 -3.15 5.93
N THR A 79 -10.97 -2.38 6.64
CA THR A 79 -12.32 -2.03 6.15
C THR A 79 -12.21 -1.07 4.96
N ARG A 80 -11.38 -0.03 5.12
CA ARG A 80 -11.07 0.91 4.05
C ARG A 80 -10.43 0.21 2.85
N MET A 81 -9.48 -0.69 3.08
CA MET A 81 -8.84 -1.47 2.02
C MET A 81 -9.84 -2.34 1.26
N GLY A 82 -10.71 -3.09 1.95
CA GLY A 82 -11.75 -3.90 1.31
C GLY A 82 -12.73 -3.06 0.49
N LEU A 83 -13.12 -1.88 1.00
CA LEU A 83 -13.98 -0.95 0.27
C LEU A 83 -13.31 -0.41 -0.99
N MET A 84 -12.01 -0.10 -0.91
CA MET A 84 -11.21 0.35 -2.05
C MET A 84 -11.16 -0.73 -3.13
N ILE A 85 -10.77 -1.96 -2.78
CA ILE A 85 -10.73 -3.11 -3.70
C ILE A 85 -12.09 -3.33 -4.36
N HIS A 86 -13.16 -3.32 -3.57
CA HIS A 86 -14.52 -3.50 -4.11
C HIS A 86 -14.91 -2.40 -5.10
N LYS A 87 -14.53 -1.15 -4.84
CA LYS A 87 -14.91 -0.01 -5.69
C LYS A 87 -14.01 0.19 -6.91
N THR A 88 -12.82 -0.40 -6.95
CA THR A 88 -11.90 -0.35 -8.11
C THR A 88 -11.90 -1.64 -8.92
N GLN A 89 -12.79 -2.60 -8.65
CA GLN A 89 -12.83 -3.92 -9.31
C GLN A 89 -13.01 -3.89 -10.84
N GLN A 90 -13.46 -2.77 -11.42
CA GLN A 90 -13.64 -2.60 -12.87
C GLN A 90 -12.48 -1.83 -13.53
N GLU A 91 -11.49 -1.41 -12.73
CA GLU A 91 -10.31 -0.69 -13.18
C GLU A 91 -9.09 -1.63 -13.14
N ASP A 92 -8.05 -1.35 -13.94
CA ASP A 92 -6.76 -2.05 -13.84
C ASP A 92 -5.93 -1.47 -12.69
N PHE A 93 -6.40 -1.73 -11.46
CA PHE A 93 -5.90 -1.09 -10.25
C PHE A 93 -5.67 -2.08 -9.11
N GLN A 94 -4.40 -2.24 -8.72
CA GLN A 94 -4.00 -3.18 -7.67
C GLN A 94 -3.83 -2.49 -6.31
N VAL A 95 -4.26 -3.18 -5.24
CA VAL A 95 -4.08 -2.70 -3.86
C VAL A 95 -3.02 -3.53 -3.16
N LEU A 96 -1.98 -2.88 -2.63
CA LEU A 96 -0.86 -3.49 -1.94
C LEU A 96 -0.85 -3.10 -0.46
N ALA A 97 -0.66 -4.09 0.41
CA ALA A 97 -0.44 -3.87 1.83
C ALA A 97 0.90 -3.19 2.09
N GLY A 98 0.92 -2.17 2.95
CA GLY A 98 2.14 -1.42 3.27
C GLY A 98 2.97 -1.99 4.44
N SER A 99 2.57 -3.12 5.02
CA SER A 99 3.20 -3.74 6.20
C SER A 99 2.88 -5.23 6.26
N ALA A 100 3.78 -6.03 6.85
CA ALA A 100 3.54 -7.46 7.03
C ALA A 100 2.53 -7.76 8.15
N GLY A 101 2.30 -6.82 9.07
CA GLY A 101 1.44 -7.02 10.24
C GLY A 101 -0.03 -7.29 9.91
N PHE A 102 -0.49 -6.89 8.72
CA PHE A 102 -1.87 -7.08 8.26
C PHE A 102 -1.97 -7.78 6.90
N LEU A 103 -0.88 -8.41 6.42
CA LEU A 103 -0.79 -8.95 5.06
C LEU A 103 -1.80 -10.07 4.78
N LEU A 104 -2.00 -11.01 5.71
CA LEU A 104 -3.04 -12.06 5.60
C LEU A 104 -4.43 -11.46 5.40
N ALA A 105 -4.80 -10.48 6.22
CA ALA A 105 -6.12 -9.86 6.16
C ALA A 105 -6.31 -9.08 4.85
N SER A 106 -5.25 -8.43 4.35
CA SER A 106 -5.25 -7.80 3.03
C SER A 106 -5.52 -8.79 1.90
N TYR A 107 -4.85 -9.94 1.88
CA TYR A 107 -5.12 -10.98 0.88
C TYR A 107 -6.55 -11.50 0.96
N ALA A 108 -7.08 -11.72 2.17
CA ALA A 108 -8.46 -12.17 2.36
C ALA A 108 -9.51 -11.20 1.78
N LEU A 109 -9.15 -9.92 1.62
CA LEU A 109 -10.00 -8.89 1.01
C LEU A 109 -9.72 -8.65 -0.48
N GLY A 110 -8.73 -9.33 -1.07
CA GLY A 110 -8.38 -9.23 -2.49
C GLY A 110 -7.18 -8.35 -2.81
N ALA A 111 -6.37 -7.96 -1.82
CA ALA A 111 -5.12 -7.25 -2.09
C ALA A 111 -4.18 -8.13 -2.94
N SER A 112 -3.42 -7.49 -3.83
CA SER A 112 -2.58 -8.19 -4.81
C SER A 112 -1.20 -8.58 -4.27
N GLY A 113 -0.81 -8.03 -3.12
CA GLY A 113 0.50 -8.26 -2.52
C GLY A 113 0.80 -7.31 -1.35
N GLY A 114 2.08 -7.20 -1.00
CA GLY A 114 2.55 -6.25 0.02
C GLY A 114 3.97 -5.76 -0.20
N VAL A 115 4.23 -4.51 0.19
CA VAL A 115 5.56 -3.89 0.25
C VAL A 115 5.93 -3.73 1.72
N CYS A 116 6.68 -4.72 2.24
CA CYS A 116 6.88 -4.88 3.68
C CYS A 116 8.34 -4.61 4.09
N ALA A 117 8.55 -3.72 5.07
CA ALA A 117 9.89 -3.46 5.62
C ALA A 117 10.54 -4.73 6.18
N LEU A 118 9.75 -5.58 6.84
CA LEU A 118 10.18 -6.86 7.39
C LEU A 118 10.78 -7.82 6.34
N ALA A 119 10.45 -7.67 5.06
CA ALA A 119 10.98 -8.52 3.99
C ALA A 119 12.50 -8.39 3.79
N ASN A 120 13.11 -7.29 4.26
CA ASN A 120 14.57 -7.13 4.25
C ASN A 120 15.29 -8.18 5.11
N VAL A 121 14.64 -8.70 6.15
CA VAL A 121 15.24 -9.67 7.08
C VAL A 121 14.51 -11.01 7.11
N LEU A 122 13.20 -11.02 6.83
CA LEU A 122 12.35 -12.22 6.79
C LEU A 122 11.65 -12.37 5.43
N GLY A 123 12.39 -12.20 4.33
CA GLY A 123 11.86 -12.34 2.97
C GLY A 123 11.23 -13.72 2.70
N ALA A 124 11.95 -14.81 3.00
CA ALA A 124 11.43 -16.16 2.76
C ALA A 124 10.14 -16.48 3.55
N PRO A 125 10.01 -16.16 4.86
CA PRO A 125 8.74 -16.26 5.57
C PRO A 125 7.60 -15.44 4.95
N LEU A 126 7.86 -14.23 4.44
CA LEU A 126 6.81 -13.42 3.82
C LEU A 126 6.38 -13.96 2.46
N CYS A 127 7.32 -14.46 1.65
CA CYS A 127 6.98 -15.17 0.41
C CYS A 127 6.20 -16.47 0.69
N GLN A 128 6.51 -17.16 1.80
CA GLN A 128 5.70 -18.29 2.24
C GLN A 128 4.28 -17.87 2.61
N LEU A 129 4.11 -16.73 3.30
CA LEU A 129 2.79 -16.20 3.62
C LEU A 129 1.99 -15.84 2.36
N ASP A 130 2.59 -15.15 1.38
CA ASP A 130 1.97 -14.86 0.07
C ASP A 130 1.49 -16.15 -0.60
N ARG A 131 2.36 -17.16 -0.69
CA ARG A 131 2.02 -18.45 -1.31
C ARG A 131 0.87 -19.15 -0.59
N LEU A 132 0.92 -19.25 0.74
CA LEU A 132 -0.15 -19.88 1.53
C LEU A 132 -1.50 -19.15 1.35
N CYS A 133 -1.48 -17.81 1.25
CA CYS A 133 -2.69 -17.02 0.97
C CYS A 133 -3.24 -17.31 -0.44
N ARG A 134 -2.37 -17.34 -1.46
CA ARG A 134 -2.77 -17.61 -2.86
C ARG A 134 -3.30 -19.02 -3.07
N GLU A 135 -2.73 -19.99 -2.35
CA GLU A 135 -3.14 -21.40 -2.42
C GLU A 135 -4.35 -21.72 -1.52
N GLY A 136 -4.84 -20.76 -0.72
CA GLY A 136 -6.00 -20.93 0.16
C GLY A 136 -5.71 -21.72 1.45
N HIS A 137 -4.43 -21.85 1.84
CA HIS A 137 -3.99 -22.52 3.07
C HIS A 137 -4.15 -21.61 4.30
N TRP A 138 -5.40 -21.19 4.57
CA TRP A 138 -5.71 -20.13 5.55
C TRP A 138 -5.27 -20.42 6.99
N GLN A 139 -5.29 -21.68 7.42
CA GLN A 139 -4.90 -22.04 8.79
C GLN A 139 -3.38 -21.89 8.98
N GLU A 140 -2.58 -22.35 8.02
CA GLU A 140 -1.12 -22.21 8.03
C GLU A 140 -0.70 -20.76 7.83
N ALA A 141 -1.36 -20.05 6.91
CA ALA A 141 -1.16 -18.63 6.68
C ALA A 141 -1.43 -17.82 7.96
N ARG A 142 -2.50 -18.14 8.70
CA ARG A 142 -2.81 -17.51 10.00
C ARG A 142 -1.74 -17.76 11.05
N ASN A 143 -1.28 -19.01 11.18
CA ASN A 143 -0.23 -19.36 12.14
C ASN A 143 1.08 -18.61 11.83
N LEU A 144 1.44 -18.50 10.54
CA LEU A 144 2.61 -17.75 10.11
C LEU A 144 2.43 -16.24 10.32
N GLN A 145 1.28 -15.67 9.94
CA GLN A 145 0.95 -14.27 10.18
C GLN A 145 1.12 -13.89 11.65
N HIS A 146 0.58 -14.69 12.58
CA HIS A 146 0.70 -14.41 14.02
C HIS A 146 2.16 -14.30 14.46
N ARG A 147 3.05 -15.17 13.97
CA ARG A 147 4.48 -15.15 14.28
C ARG A 147 5.23 -13.98 13.65
N LEU A 148 4.67 -13.34 12.62
CA LEU A 148 5.27 -12.20 11.93
C LEU A 148 4.85 -10.85 12.51
N ILE A 149 3.82 -10.80 13.36
CA ILE A 149 3.30 -9.53 13.92
C ILE A 149 4.37 -8.84 14.79
N GLU A 150 4.89 -9.49 15.83
CA GLU A 150 5.87 -8.87 16.74
C GLU A 150 7.16 -8.44 16.01
N PRO A 151 7.80 -9.29 15.16
CA PRO A 151 8.94 -8.85 14.36
C PRO A 151 8.61 -7.67 13.44
N ASN A 152 7.41 -7.65 12.85
CA ASN A 152 7.00 -6.53 12.00
C ASN A 152 6.87 -5.22 12.80
N THR A 153 6.26 -5.28 13.99
CA THR A 153 6.11 -4.12 14.87
C THR A 153 7.47 -3.55 15.24
N ALA A 154 8.42 -4.40 15.63
CA ALA A 154 9.77 -4.01 16.04
C ALA A 154 10.57 -3.24 14.98
N VAL A 155 10.30 -3.48 13.68
CA VAL A 155 11.00 -2.81 12.57
C VAL A 155 10.20 -1.68 11.91
N SER A 156 8.93 -1.50 12.29
CA SER A 156 8.02 -0.53 11.66
C SER A 156 7.67 0.64 12.57
N GLU A 157 7.61 0.41 13.88
CA GLU A 157 7.38 1.48 14.84
C GLU A 157 8.70 2.16 15.19
N HIS A 158 8.75 3.49 15.08
CA HIS A 158 9.83 4.24 15.72
C HIS A 158 9.57 4.21 17.22
N HIS A 159 10.27 3.35 17.95
CA HIS A 159 10.45 3.57 19.38
C HIS A 159 11.15 4.92 19.55
N PRO A 160 10.56 5.89 20.26
CA PRO A 160 11.32 7.06 20.65
C PRO A 160 12.54 6.58 21.45
N PRO A 161 13.75 7.15 21.24
CA PRO A 161 14.90 6.80 22.06
C PRO A 161 14.57 7.09 23.53
N GLY A 162 14.38 6.05 24.35
CA GLY A 162 14.15 6.21 25.80
C GLY A 162 13.12 5.29 26.48
N CYS A 163 12.54 4.28 25.81
CA CYS A 163 11.85 3.18 26.48
C CYS A 163 12.75 1.93 26.53
#